data_AF-A0A1G3XT83-F1
#
_entry.id   AF-A0A1G3XT83-F1
#
_cell.length_a   1.000
_cell.length_b   1.000
_cell.length_c   1.000
_cell.angle_alpha   90.00
_cell.angle_beta   90.00
_cell.angle_gamma   90.00
#
_symmetry.space_group_name_H-M   'P 1'
#
loop_
_entity.id
_entity.type
_entity.pdbx_description
1 polymer ?
#
loop_
_entity_poly.entity_id
_entity_poly.type
_entity_poly.pdbx_seq_one_letter_code
_entity_poly.pdbx_strand_id
1 'polypeptide(L)'
;MKLLDLIPESELKEAVLSEYEKRLVLYKLTDERFKKKYSMSFAEFEAKNVVKEKDFTWDVEKDAMEWEHAVENIRHLQEKIKKLKEADV
;
A
#
# COMPACT_ATOMS: atom_id res chain seq x y z
N MET A 1 -0.08 -31.53 14.53
CA MET A 1 0.47 -30.30 15.13
C MET A 1 0.28 -29.18 14.12
N LYS A 2 -0.52 -28.18 14.44
CA LYS A 2 -0.76 -26.99 13.61
C LYS A 2 0.28 -25.93 13.97
N LEU A 3 0.56 -25.03 13.03
CA LEU A 3 1.47 -23.90 13.25
C LEU A 3 1.05 -23.04 14.45
N LEU A 4 -0.27 -22.84 14.63
CA LEU A 4 -0.85 -22.11 15.76
C LEU A 4 -0.65 -22.81 17.12
N ASP A 5 -0.33 -24.10 17.13
CA ASP A 5 -0.02 -24.83 18.37
C ASP A 5 1.43 -24.57 18.82
N LEU A 6 2.26 -23.94 17.98
CA LEU A 6 3.70 -23.70 18.23
C LEU A 6 4.05 -22.25 18.51
N ILE A 7 3.20 -21.31 18.10
CA ILE A 7 3.46 -19.87 18.17
C ILE A 7 2.33 -19.23 18.96
N PRO A 8 2.62 -18.53 20.07
CA PRO A 8 1.61 -17.77 20.79
C PRO A 8 0.90 -16.77 19.88
N GLU A 9 -0.41 -16.61 20.05
CA GLU A 9 -1.20 -15.68 19.23
C GLU A 9 -0.67 -14.23 19.34
N SER A 10 -0.10 -13.86 20.49
CA SER A 10 0.52 -12.55 20.71
C SER A 10 1.76 -12.35 19.85
N GLU A 11 2.66 -13.32 19.79
CA GLU A 11 3.86 -13.30 18.94
C GLU A 11 3.46 -13.26 17.46
N LEU A 12 2.43 -14.02 17.07
CA LEU A 12 1.92 -14.00 15.70
C LEU A 12 1.33 -12.62 15.35
N LYS A 13 0.55 -12.02 16.25
CA LYS A 13 0.00 -10.66 16.08
C LYS A 13 1.11 -9.64 15.91
N GLU A 14 2.14 -9.67 16.75
CA GLU A 14 3.29 -8.75 16.65
C GLU A 14 4.08 -8.93 15.35
N ALA A 15 4.32 -10.17 14.93
CA ALA A 15 5.00 -10.47 13.68
C ALA A 15 4.22 -9.95 12.45
N VAL A 16 2.90 -10.19 12.41
CA VAL A 16 2.04 -9.72 11.32
C VAL A 16 1.94 -8.19 11.31
N LEU A 17 1.77 -7.56 12.47
CA LEU A 17 1.75 -6.10 12.58
C LEU A 17 3.05 -5.49 12.06
N SER A 18 4.19 -6.02 12.49
CA SER A 18 5.51 -5.56 12.06
C SER A 18 5.69 -5.67 10.54
N GLU A 19 5.23 -6.77 9.93
CA GLU A 19 5.29 -6.96 8.48
C GLU A 19 4.37 -5.98 7.73
N TYR A 20 3.14 -5.76 8.22
CA TYR A 20 2.22 -4.81 7.61
C TYR A 20 2.72 -3.37 7.71
N GLU A 21 3.32 -2.99 8.83
CA GLU A 21 3.92 -1.66 9.00
C GLU A 21 5.11 -1.46 8.05
N LYS A 22 5.97 -2.47 7.85
CA LYS A 22 7.05 -2.43 6.85
C LYS A 22 6.51 -2.23 5.43
N ARG A 23 5.51 -3.04 5.03
CA ARG A 23 4.88 -2.90 3.70
C ARG A 23 4.22 -1.54 3.52
N LEU A 24 3.55 -1.03 4.55
CA LEU A 24 2.92 0.29 4.52
C LEU A 24 3.96 1.38 4.26
N VAL A 25 5.14 1.31 4.86
CA VAL A 25 6.24 2.25 4.58
C VAL A 25 6.68 2.15 3.12
N LEU A 26 6.83 0.94 2.57
CA LEU A 26 7.23 0.76 1.17
C LEU A 26 6.21 1.35 0.20
N TYR A 27 4.90 1.10 0.40
CA TYR A 27 3.88 1.69 -0.46
C TYR A 27 3.80 3.21 -0.34
N LYS A 28 4.00 3.77 0.87
CA LYS A 28 4.10 5.22 1.05
C LYS A 28 5.29 5.81 0.31
N LEU A 29 6.43 5.12 0.27
CA LEU A 29 7.58 5.56 -0.52
C LEU A 29 7.27 5.55 -2.03
N THR A 30 6.54 4.55 -2.52
CA THR A 30 6.07 4.50 -3.91
C THR A 30 5.12 5.66 -4.22
N ASP A 31 4.13 5.92 -3.36
CA ASP A 31 3.20 7.05 -3.48
C ASP A 31 3.96 8.40 -3.54
N GLU A 32 4.88 8.63 -2.60
CA GLU A 32 5.70 9.85 -2.57
C GLU A 32 6.62 9.98 -3.79
N ARG A 33 7.16 8.88 -4.31
CA ARG A 33 7.98 8.88 -5.53
C ARG A 33 7.16 9.37 -6.72
N PHE A 34 5.93 8.89 -6.87
CA PHE A 34 5.07 9.29 -7.98
C PHE A 34 4.48 10.70 -7.81
N LYS A 35 4.15 11.10 -6.58
CA LYS A 35 3.81 12.50 -6.28
C LYS A 35 4.89 13.47 -6.74
N LYS A 36 6.16 13.12 -6.51
CA LYS A 36 7.30 13.91 -6.97
C LYS A 36 7.47 13.86 -8.49
N LYS A 37 7.27 12.69 -9.12
CA LYS A 37 7.39 12.53 -10.58
C LYS A 37 6.36 13.34 -11.35
N TYR A 38 5.12 13.37 -10.88
CA TYR A 38 4.00 14.02 -11.56
C TYR A 38 3.59 15.36 -10.95
N SER A 39 4.19 15.75 -9.82
CA SER A 39 3.87 16.98 -9.09
C SER A 39 2.39 17.11 -8.71
N MET A 40 1.75 15.99 -8.38
CA MET A 40 0.34 15.90 -8.00
C MET A 40 0.07 14.63 -7.20
N SER A 41 -1.10 14.51 -6.58
CA SER A 41 -1.59 13.26 -5.96
C SER A 41 -2.11 12.26 -6.99
N PHE A 42 -2.25 10.99 -6.61
CA PHE A 42 -2.84 9.97 -7.50
C PHE A 42 -4.28 10.33 -7.91
N ALA A 43 -5.08 10.85 -6.98
CA ALA A 43 -6.45 11.27 -7.28
C ALA A 43 -6.50 12.39 -8.33
N GLU A 44 -5.57 13.34 -8.28
CA GLU A 44 -5.45 14.39 -9.31
C GLU A 44 -4.95 13.81 -10.64
N PHE A 45 -4.01 12.88 -10.60
CA PHE A 45 -3.49 12.18 -11.78
C PHE A 45 -4.60 11.42 -12.53
N GLU A 46 -5.44 10.70 -11.79
CA GLU A 46 -6.60 9.99 -12.32
C GLU A 46 -7.66 10.96 -12.88
N ALA A 47 -8.03 11.99 -12.10
CA ALA A 47 -9.03 12.97 -12.50
C ALA A 47 -8.66 13.74 -13.77
N LYS A 48 -7.37 14.02 -13.99
CA LYS A 48 -6.84 14.66 -15.21
C LYS A 48 -6.64 13.69 -16.37
N ASN A 49 -6.75 12.38 -16.14
CA ASN A 49 -6.48 11.35 -17.13
C ASN A 49 -5.09 11.53 -17.78
N VAL A 50 -4.06 11.69 -16.93
CA VAL A 50 -2.68 11.99 -17.37
C VAL A 50 -2.12 10.94 -18.32
N VAL A 51 -2.55 9.67 -18.20
CA VAL A 51 -2.20 8.62 -19.17
C VAL A 51 -2.59 9.02 -20.59
N LYS A 52 -3.81 9.53 -20.77
CA LYS A 52 -4.30 10.02 -22.06
C LYS A 52 -3.60 11.30 -22.49
N GLU A 53 -3.32 12.23 -21.58
CA GLU A 53 -2.53 13.45 -21.89
C GLU A 53 -1.10 13.13 -22.35
N LYS A 54 -0.58 11.96 -21.99
CA LYS A 54 0.74 11.44 -22.37
C LYS A 54 0.65 10.34 -23.43
N ASP A 55 -0.41 10.37 -24.24
CA ASP A 55 -0.62 9.50 -25.40
C ASP A 55 -0.49 8.00 -25.11
N PHE A 56 -0.90 7.55 -23.91
CA PHE A 56 -0.85 6.14 -23.50
C PHE A 56 0.54 5.52 -23.63
N THR A 57 1.57 6.31 -23.37
CA THR A 57 2.94 5.77 -23.31
C THR A 57 3.02 4.69 -22.24
N TRP A 58 3.65 3.56 -22.58
CA TRP A 58 3.78 2.41 -21.69
C TRP A 58 4.36 2.76 -20.33
N ASP A 59 5.32 3.70 -20.28
CA ASP A 59 5.91 4.16 -19.02
C ASP A 59 4.86 4.78 -18.09
N VAL A 60 3.99 5.64 -18.62
CA VAL A 60 2.96 6.34 -17.84
C VAL A 60 1.82 5.39 -17.45
N GLU A 61 1.46 4.44 -18.30
CA GLU A 61 0.50 3.38 -17.95
C GLU A 61 1.03 2.50 -16.82
N LYS A 62 2.29 2.07 -16.92
CA LYS A 62 2.94 1.27 -15.87
C LYS A 62 3.01 2.03 -14.55
N ASP A 63 3.38 3.32 -14.59
CA ASP A 63 3.41 4.16 -13.42
C ASP A 63 2.02 4.30 -12.78
N ALA A 64 0.98 4.49 -13.60
CA ALA A 64 -0.40 4.58 -13.14
C ALA A 64 -0.83 3.30 -12.40
N MET A 65 -0.58 2.14 -13.00
CA MET A 65 -0.90 0.84 -12.39
C MET A 65 -0.14 0.61 -11.08
N GLU A 66 1.16 0.93 -11.05
CA GLU A 66 1.97 0.77 -9.83
C GLU A 66 1.51 1.73 -8.73
N TRP A 67 1.15 2.97 -9.09
CA TRP A 67 0.70 3.97 -8.14
C TRP A 67 -0.69 3.65 -7.57
N GLU A 68 -1.63 3.24 -8.42
CA GLU A 68 -2.96 2.77 -8.01
C GLU A 68 -2.84 1.65 -6.98
N HIS A 69 -2.03 0.64 -7.31
CA HIS A 69 -1.80 -0.49 -6.43
C HIS A 69 -1.18 -0.06 -5.10
N ALA A 70 -0.25 0.91 -5.09
CA ALA A 70 0.33 1.43 -3.86
C ALA A 70 -0.71 2.16 -2.99
N VAL A 71 -1.53 3.04 -3.57
CA VAL A 71 -2.55 3.80 -2.84
C VAL A 71 -3.61 2.88 -2.24
N GLU A 72 -4.09 1.89 -2.99
CA GLU A 72 -5.08 0.94 -2.49
C GLU A 72 -4.49 0.06 -1.37
N ASN A 73 -3.23 -0.40 -1.50
CA ASN A 73 -2.59 -1.17 -0.44
C ASN A 73 -2.30 -0.34 0.82
N ILE A 74 -2.01 0.95 0.69
CA ILE A 74 -1.90 1.86 1.85
C ILE A 74 -3.22 1.83 2.64
N ARG A 75 -4.35 2.05 1.95
CA ARG A 75 -5.68 2.06 2.57
C ARG A 75 -5.99 0.72 3.24
N HIS A 76 -5.77 -0.38 2.51
CA HIS A 76 -6.05 -1.73 3.01
C HIS A 76 -5.20 -2.11 4.23
N LEU A 77 -3.89 -1.82 4.19
CA LEU A 77 -2.98 -2.13 5.30
C LEU A 77 -3.27 -1.27 6.53
N GLN A 78 -3.59 0.01 6.36
CA GLN A 78 -4.00 0.87 7.48
C GLN A 78 -5.23 0.31 8.20
N GLU A 79 -6.22 -0.17 7.44
CA GLU A 79 -7.41 -0.82 8.02
C GLU A 79 -7.04 -2.12 8.76
N LYS A 80 -6.22 -2.98 8.15
CA LYS A 80 -5.79 -4.23 8.79
C LYS A 80 -4.97 -4.01 10.05
N ILE A 81 -4.03 -3.06 10.03
CA ILE A 81 -3.23 -2.69 11.20
C ILE A 81 -4.12 -2.19 12.32
N LYS A 82 -5.10 -1.32 12.02
CA LYS A 82 -6.07 -0.84 13.00
C LYS A 82 -6.83 -2.00 13.65
N LYS A 83 -7.43 -2.88 12.84
CA LYS A 83 -8.16 -4.06 13.33
C LYS A 83 -7.30 -4.98 14.18
N LEU A 84 -6.05 -5.23 13.77
CA LEU A 84 -5.14 -6.07 14.55
C LEU A 84 -4.75 -5.42 15.88
N LYS A 85 -4.53 -4.11 15.92
CA LYS A 85 -4.22 -3.40 17.17
C LYS A 85 -5.39 -3.46 18.16
N GLU A 86 -6.61 -3.35 17.67
CA GLU A 86 -7.86 -3.40 18.45
C GLU A 86 -8.30 -4.83 18.81
N ALA A 87 -7.79 -5.86 18.14
CA ALA A 87 -8.13 -7.25 18.43
C ALA A 87 -7.52 -7.68 19.77
N ASP A 88 -8.35 -8.18 20.68
CA ASP A 88 -7.88 -8.85 21.90
C ASP A 88 -7.17 -10.15 21.53
N VAL A 89 -6.04 -10.41 22.20
CA VAL A 89 -5.22 -11.63 22.08
C VAL A 89 -4.86 -12.11 23.47
#